data_AF-A0A5J6F778-F1
#
_entry.id   AF-A0A5J6F778-F1
#
_cell.length_a   1.000
_cell.length_b   1.000
_cell.length_c   1.000
_cell.angle_alpha   90.00
_cell.angle_beta   90.00
_cell.angle_gamma   90.00
#
_symmetry.space_group_name_H-M   'P 1'
#
loop_
_entity.id
_entity.type
_entity.pdbx_description
1 polymer ?
#
loop_
_entity_poly.entity_id
_entity_poly.type
_entity_poly.pdbx_seq_one_letter_code
_entity_poly.pdbx_strand_id
1 'polypeptide(L)'
;MLDREQAERRAAEFLAGESRSWGPSSSVRIISEYCFTDGGQFIAPYDHIDYLDHGREDMQLGGNLPVAVDLTTGSCRFIGWEEADVFMERNLL
;
A
#
# COMPACT_ATOMS: atom_id res chain seq x y z
N MET A 1 -18.23 2.52 -8.81
CA MET A 1 -16.94 3.05 -8.32
C MET A 1 -16.90 2.76 -6.84
N LEU A 2 -15.81 2.17 -6.36
CA LEU A 2 -15.59 1.92 -4.94
C LEU A 2 -15.43 3.26 -4.21
N ASP A 3 -16.00 3.34 -3.01
CA ASP A 3 -15.66 4.42 -2.08
C ASP A 3 -14.30 4.14 -1.42
N ARG A 4 -13.84 5.10 -0.61
CA ARG A 4 -12.53 5.01 0.05
C ARG A 4 -12.44 3.82 0.99
N GLU A 5 -13.47 3.55 1.80
CA GLU A 5 -13.47 2.45 2.78
C GLU A 5 -13.42 1.09 2.06
N GLN A 6 -14.17 0.95 0.96
CA GLN A 6 -14.15 -0.23 0.13
C GLN A 6 -12.78 -0.43 -0.53
N ALA A 7 -12.15 0.64 -1.04
CA ALA A 7 -10.83 0.57 -1.64
C ALA A 7 -9.73 0.23 -0.62
N GLU A 8 -9.77 0.84 0.57
CA GLU A 8 -8.88 0.52 1.70
C GLU A 8 -8.98 -0.95 2.09
N ARG A 9 -10.21 -1.47 2.25
CA ARG A 9 -10.43 -2.88 2.55
C ARG A 9 -9.87 -3.80 1.47
N ARG A 10 -10.07 -3.48 0.19
CA ARG A 10 -9.56 -4.28 -0.93
C ARG A 10 -8.03 -4.31 -0.96
N ALA A 11 -7.40 -3.16 -0.74
CA ALA A 11 -5.95 -3.08 -0.63
C ALA A 11 -5.43 -3.91 0.55
N ALA A 12 -6.08 -3.83 1.72
CA ALA A 12 -5.69 -4.58 2.91
C ALA A 12 -5.84 -6.10 2.72
N GLU A 13 -6.93 -6.54 2.10
CA GLU A 13 -7.16 -7.95 1.76
C GLU A 13 -6.12 -8.49 0.77
N PHE A 14 -5.80 -7.71 -0.28
CA PHE A 14 -4.76 -8.05 -1.24
C PHE A 14 -3.39 -8.16 -0.55
N LEU A 15 -3.02 -7.14 0.23
CA LEU A 15 -1.75 -7.10 0.95
C LEU A 15 -1.60 -8.28 1.92
N ALA A 16 -2.65 -8.60 2.68
CA ALA A 16 -2.66 -9.75 3.61
C ALA A 16 -2.63 -11.11 2.89
N GLY A 17 -2.94 -11.17 1.60
CA GLY A 17 -2.76 -12.35 0.76
C GLY A 17 -1.31 -12.49 0.30
N GLU A 18 -0.77 -11.42 -0.29
CA GLU A 18 0.59 -11.38 -0.84
C GLU A 18 1.67 -11.54 0.26
N SER A 19 1.47 -10.87 1.39
CA SER A 19 2.47 -10.79 2.46
C SER A 19 2.76 -12.11 3.15
N ARG A 20 1.86 -13.10 3.06
CA ARG A 20 2.04 -14.43 3.69
C ARG A 20 3.30 -15.15 3.22
N SER A 21 3.76 -14.85 2.01
CA SER A 21 4.95 -15.45 1.43
C SER A 21 6.26 -14.78 1.85
N TRP A 22 6.21 -13.64 2.55
CA TRP A 22 7.38 -12.79 2.86
C TRP A 22 8.10 -13.20 4.15
N GLY A 23 7.69 -14.28 4.81
CA GLY A 23 8.35 -14.79 6.02
C GLY A 23 8.23 -13.81 7.21
N PRO A 24 9.33 -13.44 7.89
CA PRO A 24 9.30 -12.53 9.03
C PRO A 24 8.67 -11.16 8.72
N SER A 25 8.75 -10.69 7.48
CA SER A 25 8.20 -9.41 7.04
C SER A 25 6.72 -9.48 6.64
N SER A 26 6.03 -10.58 6.93
CA SER A 26 4.63 -10.79 6.52
C SER A 26 3.61 -9.95 7.29
N SER A 27 3.99 -9.42 8.46
CA SER A 27 3.12 -8.64 9.34
C SER A 27 3.09 -7.17 8.93
N VAL A 28 2.24 -6.84 7.97
CA VAL A 28 2.15 -5.50 7.37
C VAL A 28 0.75 -4.91 7.47
N ARG A 29 0.67 -3.57 7.46
CA ARG A 29 -0.59 -2.83 7.43
C ARG A 29 -0.44 -1.60 6.54
N ILE A 30 -1.52 -1.25 5.86
CA ILE A 30 -1.63 0.02 5.12
C ILE A 30 -1.51 1.19 6.08
N ILE A 31 -0.88 2.28 5.63
CA ILE A 31 -0.80 3.54 6.35
C ILE A 31 -1.93 4.44 5.84
N SER A 32 -3.10 4.35 6.48
CA SER A 32 -4.33 5.00 6.03
C SER A 32 -4.19 6.52 5.85
N GLU A 33 -3.35 7.16 6.65
CA GLU A 33 -3.08 8.60 6.61
C GLU A 33 -2.38 9.04 5.33
N TYR A 34 -1.61 8.14 4.70
CA TYR A 34 -0.88 8.40 3.45
C TYR A 34 -1.57 7.82 2.22
N CYS A 35 -2.77 7.28 2.36
CA CYS A 35 -3.53 6.79 1.22
C CYS A 35 -4.15 7.94 0.42
N PHE A 36 -4.05 7.86 -0.90
CA PHE A 36 -4.56 8.87 -1.82
C PHE A 36 -5.19 8.24 -3.06
N THR A 37 -5.87 9.07 -3.86
CA THR A 37 -6.45 8.66 -5.14
C THR A 37 -5.79 9.41 -6.29
N ASP A 38 -5.43 8.70 -7.35
CA ASP A 38 -4.90 9.30 -8.58
C ASP A 38 -5.36 8.51 -9.81
N GLY A 39 -5.75 9.20 -10.89
CA GLY A 39 -6.07 8.53 -12.16
C GLY A 39 -7.17 7.45 -12.11
N GLY A 40 -8.09 7.51 -11.14
CA GLY A 40 -9.11 6.46 -10.94
C GLY A 40 -8.63 5.26 -10.13
N GLN A 41 -7.44 5.34 -9.54
CA GLN A 41 -6.87 4.35 -8.63
C GLN A 41 -6.82 4.89 -7.21
N PHE A 42 -6.92 4.00 -6.25
CA PHE A 42 -6.59 4.24 -4.86
C PHE A 42 -5.22 3.65 -4.56
N ILE A 43 -4.31 4.46 -4.05
CA ILE A 43 -2.92 4.09 -3.77
C ILE A 43 -2.74 3.99 -2.26
N ALA A 44 -2.25 2.84 -1.82
CA ALA A 44 -2.14 2.45 -0.43
C ALA A 44 -0.70 2.09 -0.06
N PRO A 45 0.07 3.05 0.48
CA PRO A 45 1.33 2.77 1.14
C PRO A 45 1.11 1.83 2.32
N TYR A 46 2.08 0.99 2.63
CA TYR A 46 2.05 0.07 3.77
C TYR A 46 3.43 -0.05 4.38
N ASP A 47 3.50 -0.54 5.61
CA ASP A 47 4.75 -0.88 6.27
C ASP A 47 4.53 -2.03 7.26
N HIS A 48 5.60 -2.49 7.88
CA HIS A 48 5.58 -3.50 8.91
C HIS A 48 4.92 -2.99 10.20
N ILE A 49 4.08 -3.80 10.81
CA ILE A 49 3.32 -3.42 12.02
C ILE A 49 4.26 -3.05 13.17
N ASP A 50 5.34 -3.81 13.40
CA ASP A 50 6.32 -3.48 14.44
C ASP A 50 6.99 -2.12 14.25
N TYR A 51 7.18 -1.68 12.99
CA TYR A 51 7.69 -0.34 12.72
C TYR A 51 6.62 0.71 13.04
N LEU A 52 5.40 0.53 12.52
CA LEU A 52 4.30 1.48 12.69
C LEU A 52 3.87 1.66 14.15
N ASP A 53 3.73 0.57 14.90
CA ASP A 53 3.14 0.58 16.25
C ASP A 53 4.21 0.73 17.36
N HIS A 54 5.46 0.37 17.08
CA HIS A 54 6.53 0.32 18.09
C HIS A 54 7.82 1.04 17.70
N GLY A 55 7.91 1.63 16.50
CA GLY A 55 9.09 2.36 16.04
C GLY A 55 10.32 1.48 15.86
N ARG A 56 10.14 0.17 15.62
CA ARG A 56 11.25 -0.75 15.36
C ARG A 56 11.83 -0.50 13.97
N GLU A 57 12.84 0.36 13.89
CA GLU A 57 13.47 0.75 12.62
C GLU A 57 14.09 -0.42 11.86
N ASP A 58 14.52 -1.48 12.55
CA ASP A 58 15.02 -2.71 11.91
C ASP A 58 13.94 -3.49 11.14
N MET A 59 12.67 -3.19 11.39
CA MET A 59 11.52 -3.79 10.72
C MET A 59 10.92 -2.88 9.64
N GLN A 60 11.43 -1.66 9.46
CA GLN A 60 10.94 -0.75 8.43
C GLN A 60 11.14 -1.37 7.05
N LEU A 61 10.07 -1.39 6.25
CA LEU A 61 10.15 -1.80 4.87
C LEU A 61 10.69 -0.63 4.04
N GLY A 62 11.95 -0.75 3.61
CA GLY A 62 12.56 0.19 2.68
C GLY A 62 12.29 -0.23 1.22
N GLY A 63 11.72 0.67 0.42
CA GLY A 63 11.56 0.47 -1.03
C GLY A 63 10.45 -0.51 -1.42
N ASN A 64 9.53 -0.83 -0.52
CA ASN A 64 8.31 -1.54 -0.88
C ASN A 64 7.40 -0.63 -1.72
N LEU A 65 6.77 -1.21 -2.74
CA LEU A 65 5.89 -0.47 -3.65
C LEU A 65 4.45 -0.51 -3.11
N PRO A 66 3.74 0.64 -3.04
CA PRO A 66 2.34 0.71 -2.64
C PRO A 66 1.40 -0.22 -3.42
N VAL A 67 0.26 -0.53 -2.82
CA VAL A 67 -0.83 -1.24 -3.50
C VAL A 67 -1.71 -0.23 -4.24
N ALA A 68 -1.95 -0.46 -5.53
CA ALA A 68 -2.98 0.24 -6.30
C ALA A 68 -4.25 -0.61 -6.39
N VAL A 69 -5.39 0.05 -6.18
CA VAL A 69 -6.73 -0.51 -6.38
C VAL A 69 -7.43 0.28 -7.46
N ASP A 70 -7.83 -0.38 -8.54
CA ASP A 70 -8.69 0.23 -9.55
C ASP A 70 -10.09 0.49 -8.96
N LEU A 71 -10.51 1.76 -8.89
CA LEU A 71 -11.76 2.13 -8.23
C LEU A 71 -13.01 1.68 -9.00
N THR A 72 -12.89 1.25 -10.25
CA THR A 72 -14.03 0.80 -11.06
C THR A 72 -14.26 -0.69 -10.89
N THR A 73 -13.19 -1.48 -10.88
CA THR A 73 -13.19 -2.95 -10.93
C THR A 73 -12.83 -3.59 -9.59
N GLY A 74 -12.12 -2.88 -8.71
CA GLY A 74 -11.59 -3.41 -7.46
C GLY A 74 -10.43 -4.38 -7.65
N SER A 75 -9.81 -4.41 -8.83
CA SER A 75 -8.56 -5.12 -9.10
C SER A 75 -7.40 -4.48 -8.33
N CYS A 76 -6.56 -5.32 -7.72
CA CYS A 76 -5.42 -4.87 -6.91
C CYS A 76 -4.11 -5.32 -7.56
N ARG A 77 -3.07 -4.50 -7.42
CA ARG A 77 -1.68 -4.83 -7.78
C ARG A 77 -0.72 -3.95 -7.00
N PHE A 78 0.54 -4.34 -6.91
CA PHE A 78 1.58 -3.37 -6.55
C PHE A 78 1.81 -2.40 -7.71
N ILE A 79 2.08 -1.13 -7.41
CA ILE A 79 2.52 -0.18 -8.43
C ILE A 79 3.91 -0.55 -8.93
N GLY A 80 4.25 -0.14 -10.16
CA GLY A 80 5.60 -0.25 -10.67
C GLY A 80 6.51 0.89 -10.16
N TRP A 81 7.82 0.74 -10.36
CA TRP A 81 8.79 1.80 -10.06
C TRP A 81 8.54 3.08 -10.85
N GLU A 82 8.21 2.96 -12.14
CA GLU A 82 7.90 4.13 -12.98
C GLU A 82 6.70 4.93 -12.44
N GLU A 83 5.69 4.25 -11.89
CA GLU A 83 4.55 4.90 -11.26
C GLU A 83 4.92 5.52 -9.91
N ALA A 84 5.72 4.82 -9.11
CA ALA A 84 6.23 5.34 -7.85
C ALA A 84 7.06 6.62 -8.07
N ASP A 85 7.93 6.64 -9.10
CA ASP A 85 8.72 7.80 -9.48
C ASP A 85 7.83 9.00 -9.82
N VAL A 86 6.78 8.79 -10.62
CA VAL A 86 5.80 9.84 -10.94
C VAL A 86 5.12 10.38 -9.68
N PHE A 87 4.78 9.51 -8.72
CA PHE A 87 4.16 9.94 -7.46
C PHE A 87 5.14 10.70 -6.56
N MET A 88 6.41 10.28 -6.49
CA MET A 88 7.47 10.98 -5.74
C MET A 88 7.76 12.36 -6.33
N GLU A 89 7.85 12.49 -7.66
CA GLU A 89 8.01 13.79 -8.34
C GLU A 89 6.86 14.77 -8.01
N ARG A 90 5.68 14.21 -7.72
CA ARG A 90 4.47 14.96 -7.35
C ARG A 90 4.30 15.14 -5.83
N ASN A 91 5.24 14.66 -5.01
CA ASN A 91 5.18 14.63 -3.54
C ASN A 91 3.92 13.92 -3.00
N LEU A 92 3.53 12.82 -3.64
CA LEU A 92 2.43 11.95 -3.19
C LEU A 92 2.92 10.69 -2.47
N LEU A 93 4.21 10.38 -2.60
CA LEU A 93 4.96 9.32 -1.90
C LEU A 93 6.26 9.89 -1.35
#